data_AF-A0A531L232-F1
#
_entry.id   AF-A0A531L232-F1
#
_cell.length_a   1.000
_cell.length_b   1.000
_cell.length_c   1.000
_cell.angle_alpha   90.00
_cell.angle_beta   90.00
_cell.angle_gamma   90.00
#
_symmetry.space_group_name_H-M   'P 1'
#
loop_
_entity.id
_entity.type
_entity.pdbx_description
1 polymer ?
#
loop_
_entity_poly.entity_id
_entity_poly.type
_entity_poly.pdbx_seq_one_letter_code
_entity_poly.pdbx_strand_id
1 'polypeptide(L)'
;MPRTAASSFRRIRTAAAGTDFLTNYDEWLAIQNGIPPAKPTSFDPTPRYIATGRDLAEYVHNNPAAFWSAALLLGVGPDKANAEYGGFGIPFSKSNPYLNSKTQTGGYGTFGLPYAQSLLPVTASLAIRVAYWQKFYVHRALRPEAYGGLIHHRLADKVDVYPVHGDILNSAALARSVGKFGTHLLSHVYPEGAPIHSSYPGGAAQIAASNVTILKALFDEDAVIPNPVQPDPKDPTKLIPYQGEPLTVG
;
A
#
# COMPACT_ATOMS: atom_id res chain seq x y z
N MET A 1 -20.06 3.64 -19.27
CA MET A 1 -19.04 4.00 -20.29
C MET A 1 -17.71 4.18 -19.58
N PRO A 2 -16.71 3.28 -19.73
CA PRO A 2 -15.42 3.49 -19.08
C PRO A 2 -14.59 4.47 -19.91
N ARG A 3 -14.15 5.54 -19.24
CA ARG A 3 -13.13 6.48 -19.73
C ARG A 3 -11.84 5.70 -19.96
N THR A 4 -11.14 6.03 -21.04
CA THR A 4 -9.89 5.41 -21.46
C THR A 4 -8.84 5.43 -20.34
N ALA A 5 -8.19 4.29 -20.12
CA ALA A 5 -7.49 3.91 -18.89
C ALA A 5 -6.08 4.53 -18.69
N ALA A 6 -5.70 5.58 -19.40
CA ALA A 6 -4.32 6.07 -19.36
C ALA A 6 -4.12 7.36 -18.52
N SER A 7 -5.04 8.33 -18.57
CA SER A 7 -4.79 9.64 -17.92
C SER A 7 -5.42 9.79 -16.52
N SER A 8 -6.48 9.04 -16.19
CA SER A 8 -7.22 9.22 -14.93
C SER A 8 -6.72 8.41 -13.74
N PHE A 9 -5.74 7.51 -13.91
CA PHE A 9 -5.32 6.55 -12.87
C PHE A 9 -4.08 6.96 -12.08
N ARG A 10 -3.40 8.05 -12.44
CA ARG A 10 -2.14 8.44 -11.76
C ARG A 10 -2.35 9.34 -10.55
N ARG A 11 -3.47 10.08 -10.50
CA ARG A 11 -3.86 10.91 -9.36
C ARG A 11 -5.00 10.23 -8.62
N ILE A 12 -4.98 10.30 -7.30
CA ILE A 12 -5.97 9.68 -6.43
C ILE A 12 -6.90 10.75 -5.85
N ARG A 13 -8.12 10.33 -5.53
CA ARG A 13 -8.93 11.03 -4.52
C ARG A 13 -8.36 10.63 -3.16
N THR A 14 -8.06 11.60 -2.31
CA THR A 14 -7.39 11.37 -1.01
C THR A 14 -8.21 11.94 0.15
N ALA A 15 -8.02 11.42 1.35
CA ALA A 15 -8.64 11.96 2.56
C ALA A 15 -8.13 13.39 2.84
N ALA A 16 -9.02 14.27 3.27
CA ALA A 16 -8.68 15.64 3.62
C ALA A 16 -7.69 15.68 4.80
N ALA A 17 -6.85 16.72 4.83
CA ALA A 17 -5.94 16.93 5.94
C ALA A 17 -6.71 17.20 7.24
N GLY A 18 -6.18 16.71 8.37
CA GLY A 18 -6.78 16.90 9.69
C GLY A 18 -8.01 16.03 9.98
N THR A 19 -8.42 15.15 9.06
CA THR A 19 -9.49 14.17 9.30
C THR A 19 -8.91 12.92 9.96
N ASP A 20 -8.86 12.92 11.29
CA ASP A 20 -8.39 11.78 12.10
C ASP A 20 -9.57 11.19 12.90
N PHE A 21 -9.59 9.87 13.06
CA PHE A 21 -10.66 9.07 13.70
C PHE A 21 -10.12 8.27 14.88
N LEU A 22 -11.03 7.67 15.65
CA LEU A 22 -10.73 6.88 16.85
C LEU A 22 -9.90 7.69 17.87
N THR A 23 -10.19 8.99 17.95
CA THR A 23 -9.42 9.96 18.75
C THR A 23 -9.96 10.12 20.17
N ASN A 24 -11.24 9.79 20.37
CA ASN A 24 -11.90 9.76 21.67
C ASN A 24 -12.31 8.33 22.04
N TYR A 25 -12.53 8.11 23.33
CA TYR A 25 -12.74 6.77 23.88
C TYR A 25 -14.04 6.11 23.40
N ASP A 26 -15.15 6.85 23.35
CA ASP A 26 -16.45 6.30 22.96
C ASP A 26 -16.47 5.88 21.48
N GLU A 27 -15.88 6.70 20.60
CA GLU A 27 -15.71 6.36 19.18
C GLU A 27 -14.83 5.12 19.02
N TRP A 28 -13.67 5.09 19.69
CA TRP A 28 -12.77 3.94 19.64
C TRP A 28 -13.47 2.66 20.13
N LEU A 29 -14.15 2.72 21.27
CA LEU A 29 -14.83 1.56 21.86
C LEU A 29 -15.98 1.06 20.98
N ALA A 30 -16.74 1.97 20.35
CA ALA A 30 -17.77 1.60 19.39
C ALA A 30 -17.19 0.81 18.22
N ILE A 31 -16.08 1.27 17.63
CA ILE A 31 -15.38 0.55 16.55
C ILE A 31 -14.84 -0.80 17.03
N GLN A 32 -14.23 -0.87 18.22
CA GLN A 32 -13.78 -2.15 18.79
C GLN A 32 -14.93 -3.15 19.00
N ASN A 33 -16.14 -2.66 19.30
CA ASN A 33 -17.36 -3.46 19.42
C ASN A 33 -18.03 -3.79 18.07
N GLY A 34 -17.38 -3.47 16.94
CA GLY A 34 -17.90 -3.76 15.60
C GLY A 34 -19.05 -2.86 15.16
N ILE A 35 -19.25 -1.72 15.83
CA ILE A 35 -20.24 -0.72 15.41
C ILE A 35 -19.67 0.04 14.21
N PRO A 36 -20.43 0.21 13.10
CA PRO A 36 -19.98 1.00 11.97
C PRO A 36 -19.68 2.45 12.35
N PRO A 37 -18.73 3.12 11.66
CA PRO A 37 -18.40 4.49 11.97
C PRO A 37 -19.57 5.44 11.80
N ALA A 38 -19.74 6.34 12.77
CA ALA A 38 -20.79 7.37 12.72
C ALA A 38 -20.48 8.50 11.74
N LYS A 39 -19.19 8.74 11.44
CA LYS A 39 -18.73 9.84 10.58
C LYS A 39 -17.95 9.28 9.38
N PRO A 40 -18.27 9.70 8.15
CA PRO A 40 -17.53 9.27 6.97
C PRO A 40 -16.21 10.07 6.82
N THR A 41 -15.31 9.53 6.01
CA THR A 41 -14.12 10.25 5.54
C THR A 41 -14.51 11.48 4.73
N SER A 42 -13.95 12.63 5.11
CA SER A 42 -13.96 13.83 4.26
C SER A 42 -12.81 13.75 3.26
N PHE A 43 -13.08 14.08 2.01
CA PHE A 43 -12.11 13.96 0.93
C PHE A 43 -11.65 15.33 0.46
N ASP A 44 -10.39 15.41 0.06
CA ASP A 44 -9.85 16.57 -0.63
C ASP A 44 -10.56 16.73 -2.00
N PRO A 45 -11.06 17.93 -2.34
CA PRO A 45 -11.72 18.15 -3.63
C PRO A 45 -10.76 18.05 -4.82
N THR A 46 -9.44 18.12 -4.60
CA THR A 46 -8.44 18.13 -5.66
C THR A 46 -7.69 16.80 -5.74
N PRO A 47 -7.89 15.99 -6.78
CA PRO A 47 -7.10 14.79 -7.01
C PRO A 47 -5.61 15.10 -7.21
N ARG A 48 -4.73 14.35 -6.54
CA ARG A 48 -3.28 14.57 -6.57
C ARG A 48 -2.49 13.26 -6.60
N TYR A 49 -1.19 13.34 -6.88
CA TYR A 49 -0.29 12.20 -6.74
C TYR A 49 -0.06 11.87 -5.27
N ILE A 50 0.41 10.64 -4.99
CA ILE A 50 0.71 10.20 -3.61
C ILE A 50 1.93 10.95 -3.10
N ALA A 51 1.73 11.93 -2.22
CA ALA A 51 2.80 12.78 -1.69
C ALA A 51 2.96 12.67 -0.16
N THR A 52 1.94 12.15 0.53
CA THR A 52 1.93 12.02 1.99
C THR A 52 1.56 10.59 2.42
N GLY A 53 1.83 10.26 3.69
CA GLY A 53 1.38 8.98 4.27
C GLY A 53 -0.15 8.80 4.25
N ARG A 54 -0.91 9.91 4.29
CA ARG A 54 -2.37 9.90 4.16
C ARG A 54 -2.82 9.56 2.74
N ASP A 55 -2.13 10.09 1.73
CA ASP A 55 -2.38 9.74 0.34
C ASP A 55 -2.07 8.26 0.09
N LEU A 56 -0.96 7.75 0.64
CA LEU A 56 -0.61 6.34 0.53
C LEU A 56 -1.62 5.45 1.25
N ALA A 57 -2.08 5.84 2.44
CA ALA A 57 -3.14 5.14 3.15
C ALA A 57 -4.41 5.06 2.30
N GLU A 58 -4.92 6.19 1.81
CA GLU A 58 -6.13 6.18 0.97
C GLU A 58 -5.93 5.40 -0.33
N TYR A 59 -4.74 5.43 -0.93
CA TYR A 59 -4.42 4.59 -2.07
C TYR A 59 -4.59 3.11 -1.75
N VAL A 60 -4.00 2.61 -0.66
CA VAL A 60 -4.10 1.19 -0.29
C VAL A 60 -5.46 0.80 0.25
N HIS A 61 -6.23 1.74 0.81
CA HIS A 61 -7.60 1.49 1.28
C HIS A 61 -8.51 1.02 0.13
N ASN A 62 -8.31 1.56 -1.08
CA ASN A 62 -9.12 1.26 -2.25
C ASN A 62 -8.69 0.00 -3.03
N ASN A 63 -7.78 -0.82 -2.49
CA ASN A 63 -7.27 -2.06 -3.10
C ASN A 63 -6.93 -1.94 -4.61
N PRO A 64 -6.00 -1.03 -4.98
CA PRO A 64 -5.68 -0.76 -6.37
C PRO A 64 -4.99 -1.96 -7.02
N ALA A 65 -5.16 -2.11 -8.33
CA ALA A 65 -4.47 -3.12 -9.14
C ALA A 65 -2.98 -2.77 -9.38
N ALA A 66 -2.27 -2.34 -8.32
CA ALA A 66 -0.94 -1.72 -8.39
C ALA A 66 0.09 -2.61 -9.11
N PHE A 67 0.12 -3.91 -8.81
CA PHE A 67 1.07 -4.84 -9.43
C PHE A 67 0.76 -5.13 -10.89
N TRP A 68 -0.52 -5.07 -11.29
CA TRP A 68 -0.90 -5.16 -12.69
C TRP A 68 -0.46 -3.91 -13.45
N SER A 69 -0.68 -2.73 -12.87
CA SER A 69 -0.19 -1.46 -13.42
C SER A 69 1.34 -1.46 -13.53
N ALA A 70 2.06 -1.98 -12.53
CA ALA A 70 3.50 -2.15 -12.58
C ALA A 70 3.93 -3.10 -13.71
N ALA A 71 3.26 -4.24 -13.88
CA ALA A 71 3.54 -5.17 -14.98
C ALA A 71 3.39 -4.51 -16.36
N LEU A 72 2.35 -3.69 -16.54
CA LEU A 72 2.14 -2.92 -17.76
C LEU A 72 3.22 -1.85 -17.96
N LEU A 73 3.55 -1.08 -16.91
CA LEU A 73 4.60 -0.07 -16.97
C LEU A 73 5.97 -0.68 -17.29
N LEU A 74 6.29 -1.84 -16.74
CA LEU A 74 7.56 -2.52 -17.00
C LEU A 74 7.57 -3.14 -18.41
N GLY A 75 6.55 -3.91 -18.78
CA GLY A 75 6.60 -4.77 -19.96
C GLY A 75 6.08 -4.16 -21.26
N VAL A 76 5.29 -3.08 -21.22
CA VAL A 76 4.85 -2.39 -22.44
C VAL A 76 5.94 -1.41 -22.87
N GLY A 77 6.32 -1.44 -24.14
CA GLY A 77 7.30 -0.51 -24.70
C GLY A 77 6.81 0.95 -24.70
N PRO A 78 7.71 1.92 -24.81
CA PRO A 78 7.34 3.33 -24.92
C PRO A 78 6.61 3.58 -26.24
N ASP A 79 5.56 4.40 -26.20
CA ASP A 79 4.93 4.91 -27.42
C ASP A 79 5.79 6.05 -27.98
N LYS A 80 6.32 5.83 -29.20
CA LYS A 80 7.21 6.79 -29.87
C LYS A 80 6.48 8.05 -30.37
N ALA A 81 5.17 7.97 -30.57
CA ALA A 81 4.36 9.08 -31.06
C ALA A 81 3.73 9.87 -29.91
N ASN A 82 3.54 9.26 -28.73
CA ASN A 82 2.96 9.93 -27.58
C ASN A 82 3.53 9.45 -26.24
N ALA A 83 4.36 10.27 -25.60
CA ALA A 83 5.00 9.97 -24.32
C ALA A 83 4.02 9.79 -23.14
N GLU A 84 2.73 10.14 -23.29
CA GLU A 84 1.72 9.85 -22.28
C GLU A 84 1.27 8.37 -22.28
N TYR A 85 1.56 7.64 -23.34
CA TYR A 85 1.16 6.25 -23.56
C TYR A 85 2.38 5.30 -23.57
N GLY A 86 2.11 4.02 -23.33
CA GLY A 86 3.13 2.97 -23.24
C GLY A 86 3.72 2.79 -21.85
N GLY A 87 4.85 2.09 -21.79
CA GLY A 87 5.63 1.86 -20.57
C GLY A 87 7.13 2.01 -20.83
N PHE A 88 7.94 1.37 -20.01
CA PHE A 88 9.40 1.44 -20.06
C PHE A 88 10.01 0.43 -21.05
N GLY A 89 9.32 -0.67 -21.35
CA GLY A 89 9.86 -1.73 -22.21
C GLY A 89 11.08 -2.41 -21.60
N ILE A 90 11.05 -2.68 -20.30
CA ILE A 90 12.13 -3.35 -19.57
C ILE A 90 12.40 -4.73 -20.18
N PRO A 91 13.68 -5.09 -20.43
CA PRO A 91 14.05 -6.42 -20.88
C PRO A 91 13.62 -7.52 -19.90
N PHE A 92 13.33 -8.72 -20.41
CA PHE A 92 13.15 -9.87 -19.54
C PHE A 92 14.47 -10.28 -18.88
N SER A 93 14.35 -10.98 -17.74
CA SER A 93 15.49 -11.54 -17.01
C SER A 93 16.39 -12.37 -17.93
N LYS A 94 17.70 -12.28 -17.71
CA LYS A 94 18.74 -13.01 -18.48
C LYS A 94 18.57 -14.53 -18.42
N SER A 95 17.84 -15.05 -17.41
CA SER A 95 17.50 -16.47 -17.29
C SER A 95 16.33 -16.91 -18.16
N ASN A 96 15.69 -16.01 -18.90
CA ASN A 96 14.57 -16.34 -19.78
C ASN A 96 15.06 -17.26 -20.93
N PRO A 97 14.50 -18.48 -21.07
CA PRO A 97 14.99 -19.48 -22.01
C PRO A 97 14.82 -19.07 -23.49
N TYR A 98 13.95 -18.10 -23.77
CA TYR A 98 13.69 -17.65 -25.13
C TYR A 98 14.69 -16.59 -25.62
N LEU A 99 15.48 -15.94 -24.75
CA LEU A 99 16.41 -14.88 -25.16
C LEU A 99 17.50 -15.37 -26.13
N ASN A 100 17.98 -16.59 -25.93
CA ASN A 100 19.03 -17.19 -26.76
C ASN A 100 18.50 -18.28 -27.71
N SER A 101 17.18 -18.46 -27.78
CA SER A 101 16.58 -19.49 -28.62
C SER A 101 16.56 -19.03 -30.08
N LYS A 102 17.05 -19.90 -30.97
CA LYS A 102 17.02 -19.66 -32.43
C LYS A 102 15.75 -20.15 -33.11
N THR A 103 14.96 -20.96 -32.42
CA THR A 103 13.81 -21.69 -32.99
C THR A 103 12.50 -21.43 -32.24
N GLN A 104 12.55 -20.73 -31.11
CA GLN A 104 11.39 -20.42 -30.29
C GLN A 104 11.41 -18.94 -29.95
N THR A 105 10.23 -18.32 -29.94
CA THR A 105 10.05 -16.99 -29.37
C THR A 105 9.16 -17.09 -28.14
N GLY A 106 9.56 -16.40 -27.08
CA GLY A 106 8.73 -16.22 -25.90
C GLY A 106 7.65 -15.20 -26.23
N GLY A 107 6.41 -15.53 -25.92
CA GLY A 107 5.32 -14.62 -26.28
C GLY A 107 4.00 -15.15 -25.78
N TYR A 108 3.54 -14.63 -24.66
CA TYR A 108 2.18 -14.79 -24.18
C TYR A 108 1.89 -16.10 -23.40
N GLY A 109 2.27 -17.29 -23.90
CA GLY A 109 1.94 -18.57 -23.23
C GLY A 109 2.78 -18.87 -21.98
N THR A 110 4.09 -18.60 -22.04
CA THR A 110 5.05 -18.83 -20.95
C THR A 110 6.17 -17.79 -21.00
N PHE A 111 6.78 -17.48 -19.85
CA PHE A 111 7.98 -16.62 -19.74
C PHE A 111 7.90 -15.26 -20.47
N GLY A 112 6.70 -14.69 -20.57
CA GLY A 112 6.45 -13.36 -21.14
C GLY A 112 5.44 -12.58 -20.30
N LEU A 113 5.18 -11.32 -20.65
CA LEU A 113 4.31 -10.43 -19.88
C LEU A 113 2.91 -11.02 -19.59
N PRO A 114 2.16 -11.59 -20.56
CA PRO A 114 0.84 -12.17 -20.31
C PRO A 114 0.86 -13.40 -19.39
N TYR A 115 1.93 -14.18 -19.45
CA TYR A 115 2.15 -15.29 -18.53
C TYR A 115 2.25 -14.77 -17.10
N ALA A 116 3.11 -13.78 -16.85
CA ALA A 116 3.22 -13.17 -15.52
C ALA A 116 1.92 -12.49 -15.08
N GLN A 117 1.24 -11.77 -15.98
CA GLN A 117 -0.07 -11.17 -15.73
C GLN A 117 -1.10 -12.20 -15.26
N SER A 118 -1.10 -13.43 -15.81
CA SER A 118 -1.98 -14.49 -15.33
C SER A 118 -1.65 -14.96 -13.90
N LEU A 119 -0.36 -14.92 -13.52
CA LEU A 119 0.10 -15.34 -12.21
C LEU A 119 -0.26 -14.33 -11.11
N LEU A 120 -0.13 -13.03 -11.38
CA LEU A 120 -0.36 -11.98 -10.37
C LEU A 120 -1.68 -12.12 -9.57
N PRO A 121 -2.86 -12.26 -10.20
CA PRO A 121 -4.11 -12.42 -9.45
C PRO A 121 -4.18 -13.77 -8.72
N VAL A 122 -3.64 -14.83 -9.30
CA VAL A 122 -3.64 -16.18 -8.68
C VAL A 122 -2.79 -16.17 -7.42
N THR A 123 -1.58 -15.62 -7.48
CA THR A 123 -0.65 -15.57 -6.35
C THR A 123 -1.11 -14.62 -5.27
N ALA A 124 -1.79 -13.51 -5.61
CA ALA A 124 -2.44 -12.65 -4.63
C ALA A 124 -3.47 -13.42 -3.79
N SER A 125 -4.32 -14.23 -4.44
CA SER A 125 -5.32 -15.06 -3.73
C SER A 125 -4.66 -16.11 -2.83
N LEU A 126 -3.66 -16.83 -3.35
CA LEU A 126 -2.95 -17.88 -2.60
C LEU A 126 -2.20 -17.31 -1.39
N ALA A 127 -1.53 -16.16 -1.55
CA ALA A 127 -0.79 -15.50 -0.47
C ALA A 127 -1.71 -15.11 0.70
N ILE A 128 -2.92 -14.61 0.41
CA ILE A 128 -3.91 -14.28 1.45
C ILE A 128 -4.38 -15.49 2.23
N ARG A 129 -4.55 -16.66 1.59
CA ARG A 129 -4.94 -17.89 2.30
C ARG A 129 -3.91 -18.30 3.35
N VAL A 130 -2.62 -18.23 2.97
CA VAL A 130 -1.51 -18.48 3.90
C VAL A 130 -1.48 -17.43 5.02
N ALA A 131 -1.67 -16.15 4.69
CA ALA A 131 -1.73 -15.09 5.68
C ALA A 131 -2.88 -15.29 6.68
N TYR A 132 -4.05 -15.75 6.22
CA TYR A 132 -5.22 -15.99 7.07
C TYR A 132 -5.01 -17.17 8.02
N TRP A 133 -4.30 -18.22 7.58
CA TRP A 133 -3.87 -19.29 8.48
C TRP A 133 -3.07 -18.73 9.66
N GLN A 134 -2.05 -17.93 9.35
CA GLN A 134 -1.20 -17.29 10.36
C GLN A 134 -1.99 -16.34 11.27
N LYS A 135 -2.93 -15.59 10.71
CA LYS A 135 -3.78 -14.65 11.44
C LYS A 135 -4.69 -15.33 12.47
N PHE A 136 -5.43 -16.35 12.05
CA PHE A 136 -6.51 -16.92 12.87
C PHE A 136 -6.06 -18.13 13.69
N TYR A 137 -5.28 -19.03 13.09
CA TYR A 137 -4.96 -20.31 13.71
C TYR A 137 -3.67 -20.25 14.52
N VAL A 138 -2.70 -19.42 14.12
CA VAL A 138 -1.41 -19.35 14.79
C VAL A 138 -1.35 -18.17 15.78
N HIS A 139 -1.34 -16.93 15.28
CA HIS A 139 -0.88 -15.79 16.09
C HIS A 139 -1.97 -15.01 16.80
N ARG A 140 -3.12 -14.75 16.14
CA ARG A 140 -4.21 -13.92 16.68
C ARG A 140 -3.72 -12.58 17.28
N ALA A 141 -2.70 -11.98 16.68
CA ALA A 141 -2.08 -10.76 17.17
C ALA A 141 -3.05 -9.58 17.12
N LEU A 142 -3.14 -8.83 18.22
CA LEU A 142 -3.99 -7.65 18.31
C LEU A 142 -3.60 -6.57 17.30
N ARG A 143 -4.57 -5.75 16.90
CA ARG A 143 -4.36 -4.58 16.02
C ARG A 143 -3.75 -3.41 16.79
N PRO A 144 -3.03 -2.49 16.12
CA PRO A 144 -2.47 -1.30 16.75
C PRO A 144 -3.50 -0.45 17.51
N GLU A 145 -4.73 -0.32 17.01
CA GLU A 145 -5.83 0.39 17.70
C GLU A 145 -6.21 -0.24 19.04
N ALA A 146 -6.24 -1.57 19.12
CA ALA A 146 -6.53 -2.29 20.35
C ALA A 146 -5.39 -2.13 21.36
N TYR A 147 -4.13 -2.16 20.88
CA TYR A 147 -2.98 -1.88 21.74
C TYR A 147 -2.99 -0.41 22.23
N GLY A 148 -3.43 0.53 21.39
CA GLY A 148 -3.71 1.91 21.77
C GLY A 148 -4.70 2.02 22.94
N GLY A 149 -5.75 1.19 22.94
CA GLY A 149 -6.67 1.06 24.07
C GLY A 149 -5.99 0.59 25.35
N LEU A 150 -5.10 -0.41 25.27
CA LEU A 150 -4.34 -0.88 26.44
C LEU A 150 -3.47 0.23 27.04
N ILE A 151 -2.82 1.04 26.18
CA ILE A 151 -2.04 2.20 26.60
C ILE A 151 -2.95 3.22 27.28
N HIS A 152 -4.12 3.51 26.69
CA HIS A 152 -5.09 4.44 27.26
C HIS A 152 -5.53 4.01 28.66
N HIS A 153 -5.93 2.76 28.84
CA HIS A 153 -6.34 2.24 30.15
C HIS A 153 -5.21 2.26 31.18
N ARG A 154 -3.99 1.92 30.75
CA ARG A 154 -2.81 1.93 31.63
C ARG A 154 -2.52 3.34 32.18
N LEU A 155 -2.69 4.37 31.35
CA LEU A 155 -2.29 5.74 31.69
C LEU A 155 -3.45 6.60 32.23
N ALA A 156 -4.63 6.54 31.63
CA ALA A 156 -5.80 7.32 32.04
C ALA A 156 -6.55 6.65 33.21
N ASP A 157 -6.80 5.35 33.11
CA ASP A 157 -7.60 4.59 34.09
C ASP A 157 -6.76 3.92 35.18
N LYS A 158 -5.43 4.04 35.08
CA LYS A 158 -4.44 3.45 36.01
C LYS A 158 -4.58 1.93 36.14
N VAL A 159 -4.91 1.26 35.03
CA VAL A 159 -5.06 -0.20 34.99
C VAL A 159 -3.69 -0.85 34.80
N ASP A 160 -3.15 -1.40 35.88
CA ASP A 160 -1.75 -1.82 35.89
C ASP A 160 -1.45 -3.18 35.24
N VAL A 161 -2.47 -3.99 34.95
CA VAL A 161 -2.31 -5.38 34.51
C VAL A 161 -1.87 -5.54 33.04
N TYR A 162 -2.03 -4.52 32.20
CA TYR A 162 -1.70 -4.61 30.78
C TYR A 162 -0.18 -4.55 30.53
N PRO A 163 0.39 -5.49 29.74
CA PRO A 163 1.84 -5.59 29.52
C PRO A 163 2.33 -4.58 28.47
N VAL A 164 2.13 -3.28 28.73
CA VAL A 164 2.62 -2.21 27.86
C VAL A 164 4.11 -1.99 28.11
N HIS A 165 4.92 -2.09 27.06
CA HIS A 165 6.37 -1.93 27.15
C HIS A 165 6.77 -0.51 27.60
N GLY A 166 7.84 -0.40 28.41
CA GLY A 166 8.32 0.87 28.96
C GLY A 166 8.66 1.91 27.89
N ASP A 167 9.24 1.50 26.75
CA ASP A 167 9.55 2.40 25.64
C ASP A 167 8.32 3.11 25.08
N ILE A 168 7.16 2.45 25.09
CA ILE A 168 5.91 3.07 24.66
C ILE A 168 5.46 4.09 25.70
N LEU A 169 5.48 3.72 26.99
CA LEU A 169 5.10 4.60 28.09
C LEU A 169 5.98 5.86 28.18
N ASN A 170 7.24 5.76 27.78
CA ASN A 170 8.21 6.85 27.78
C ASN A 170 8.30 7.59 26.42
N SER A 171 7.43 7.27 25.47
CA SER A 171 7.52 7.83 24.11
C SER A 171 7.00 9.26 24.02
N ALA A 172 7.76 10.14 23.38
CA ALA A 172 7.32 11.48 22.99
C ALA A 172 6.10 11.46 22.03
N ALA A 173 5.80 10.33 21.40
CA ALA A 173 4.58 10.19 20.58
C ALA A 173 3.30 10.24 21.42
N LEU A 174 3.32 9.70 22.65
CA LEU A 174 2.15 9.74 23.54
C LEU A 174 1.83 11.17 23.97
N ALA A 175 2.84 11.93 24.40
CA ALA A 175 2.66 13.34 24.76
C ALA A 175 2.10 14.16 23.59
N ARG A 176 2.53 13.86 22.35
CA ARG A 176 1.97 14.49 21.14
C ARG A 176 0.53 14.07 20.85
N SER A 177 0.18 12.80 21.05
CA SER A 177 -1.20 12.33 20.88
C SER A 177 -2.14 12.99 21.88
N VAL A 178 -1.74 13.04 23.16
CA VAL A 178 -2.50 13.74 24.22
C VAL A 178 -2.59 15.23 23.93
N GLY A 179 -1.49 15.88 23.54
CA GLY A 179 -1.49 17.30 23.20
C GLY A 179 -2.41 17.66 22.03
N LYS A 180 -2.60 16.74 21.07
CA LYS A 180 -3.45 16.96 19.88
C LYS A 180 -4.91 16.53 20.09
N PHE A 181 -5.14 15.38 20.74
CA PHE A 181 -6.45 14.72 20.80
C PHE A 181 -7.00 14.54 22.22
N GLY A 182 -6.21 14.83 23.26
CA GLY A 182 -6.61 14.66 24.65
C GLY A 182 -6.63 13.21 25.14
N THR A 183 -6.19 12.24 24.33
CA THR A 183 -6.19 10.82 24.68
C THR A 183 -4.85 10.15 24.33
N HIS A 184 -4.58 9.00 24.94
CA HIS A 184 -3.43 8.14 24.59
C HIS A 184 -3.75 7.14 23.48
N LEU A 185 -4.90 7.29 22.81
CA LEU A 185 -5.30 6.39 21.73
C LEU A 185 -4.44 6.61 20.49
N LEU A 186 -4.40 5.59 19.64
CA LEU A 186 -3.84 5.72 18.30
C LEU A 186 -4.90 6.35 17.40
N SER A 187 -4.63 7.53 16.87
CA SER A 187 -5.50 8.15 15.86
C SER A 187 -5.41 7.41 14.53
N HIS A 188 -6.54 7.21 13.87
CA HIS A 188 -6.65 6.50 12.60
C HIS A 188 -7.00 7.43 11.44
N VAL A 189 -6.58 7.05 10.23
CA VAL A 189 -6.97 7.72 8.98
C VAL A 189 -8.29 7.18 8.43
N TYR A 190 -8.69 5.96 8.82
CA TYR A 190 -9.95 5.36 8.41
C TYR A 190 -10.95 5.38 9.58
N PRO A 191 -12.22 5.74 9.32
CA PRO A 191 -13.24 5.84 10.36
C PRO A 191 -13.61 4.47 10.94
N GLU A 192 -13.54 3.39 10.16
CA GLU A 192 -13.81 2.03 10.60
C GLU A 192 -12.62 1.35 11.28
N GLY A 193 -11.46 2.02 11.38
CA GLY A 193 -10.26 1.43 11.95
C GLY A 193 -9.65 0.34 11.07
N ALA A 194 -9.22 -0.76 11.68
CA ALA A 194 -8.68 -1.90 10.97
C ALA A 194 -9.77 -2.87 10.47
N PRO A 195 -9.52 -3.60 9.37
CA PRO A 195 -10.37 -4.72 8.99
C PRO A 195 -10.52 -5.77 10.09
N ILE A 196 -11.69 -6.42 10.15
CA ILE A 196 -12.09 -7.41 11.17
C ILE A 196 -11.38 -8.76 10.98
N HIS A 197 -10.06 -8.74 11.17
CA HIS A 197 -9.18 -9.90 11.28
C HIS A 197 -7.89 -9.46 12.00
N SER A 198 -7.16 -10.42 12.59
CA SER A 198 -5.96 -10.12 13.39
C SER A 198 -4.86 -9.42 12.58
N SER A 199 -3.85 -8.87 13.27
CA SER A 199 -2.84 -7.98 12.70
C SER A 199 -1.79 -8.70 11.87
N TYR A 200 -1.24 -9.80 12.39
CA TYR A 200 -0.03 -10.42 11.85
C TYR A 200 -0.32 -11.71 11.05
N PRO A 201 0.27 -11.89 9.85
CA PRO A 201 1.09 -10.94 9.08
C PRO A 201 0.24 -9.92 8.31
N GLY A 202 0.85 -8.88 7.73
CA GLY A 202 0.11 -7.95 6.86
C GLY A 202 -0.39 -8.62 5.57
N GLY A 203 -1.70 -8.63 5.33
CA GLY A 203 -2.29 -9.26 4.13
C GLY A 203 -1.85 -8.56 2.83
N ALA A 204 -1.95 -7.23 2.79
CA ALA A 204 -1.46 -6.43 1.68
C ALA A 204 0.06 -6.61 1.44
N ALA A 205 0.84 -6.75 2.52
CA ALA A 205 2.27 -7.02 2.42
C ALA A 205 2.56 -8.40 1.80
N GLN A 206 1.77 -9.42 2.11
CA GLN A 206 1.90 -10.76 1.51
C GLN A 206 1.52 -10.76 0.02
N ILE A 207 0.47 -10.02 -0.37
CA ILE A 207 0.13 -9.79 -1.79
C ILE A 207 1.28 -9.07 -2.49
N ALA A 208 1.86 -8.05 -1.86
CA ALA A 208 2.95 -7.29 -2.44
C ALA A 208 4.20 -8.15 -2.63
N ALA A 209 4.61 -8.88 -1.61
CA ALA A 209 5.78 -9.76 -1.66
C ALA A 209 5.66 -10.81 -2.77
N SER A 210 4.51 -11.48 -2.88
CA SER A 210 4.31 -12.51 -3.91
C SER A 210 4.33 -11.92 -5.32
N ASN A 211 3.63 -10.80 -5.54
CA ASN A 211 3.57 -10.16 -6.85
C ASN A 211 4.89 -9.55 -7.29
N VAL A 212 5.59 -8.83 -6.40
CA VAL A 212 6.90 -8.26 -6.71
C VAL A 212 7.90 -9.38 -7.02
N THR A 213 7.87 -10.50 -6.28
CA THR A 213 8.73 -11.66 -6.58
C THR A 213 8.53 -12.18 -8.00
N ILE A 214 7.28 -12.26 -8.47
CA ILE A 214 6.97 -12.70 -9.85
C ILE A 214 7.51 -11.70 -10.88
N LEU A 215 7.31 -10.40 -10.65
CA LEU A 215 7.79 -9.36 -11.56
C LEU A 215 9.31 -9.34 -11.64
N LYS A 216 9.99 -9.45 -10.50
CA LYS A 216 11.45 -9.52 -10.43
C LYS A 216 12.02 -10.78 -11.07
N ALA A 217 11.33 -11.93 -10.93
CA ALA A 217 11.71 -13.14 -11.65
C ALA A 217 11.54 -13.01 -13.18
N LEU A 218 10.60 -12.18 -13.65
CA LEU A 218 10.30 -12.02 -15.07
C LEU A 218 11.22 -11.01 -15.77
N PHE A 219 11.48 -9.87 -15.13
CA PHE A 219 12.20 -8.73 -15.71
C PHE A 219 13.68 -8.70 -15.27
N ASP A 220 14.51 -8.00 -16.04
CA ASP A 220 15.90 -7.72 -15.63
C ASP A 220 15.89 -6.73 -14.45
N GLU A 221 16.18 -7.22 -13.24
CA GLU A 221 16.17 -6.42 -12.00
C GLU A 221 17.18 -5.28 -12.06
N ASP A 222 18.31 -5.49 -12.76
CA ASP A 222 19.39 -4.50 -12.91
C ASP A 222 19.02 -3.35 -13.86
N ALA A 223 17.92 -3.46 -14.61
CA ALA A 223 17.55 -2.46 -15.59
C ALA A 223 17.20 -1.14 -14.90
N VAL A 224 17.81 -0.05 -15.37
CA VAL A 224 17.54 1.30 -14.88
C VAL A 224 16.20 1.79 -15.42
N ILE A 225 15.36 2.32 -14.53
CA ILE A 225 14.09 2.95 -14.89
C ILE A 225 14.37 4.26 -15.64
N PRO A 226 13.91 4.41 -16.89
CA PRO A 226 14.14 5.62 -17.66
C PRO A 226 13.26 6.76 -17.16
N ASN A 227 13.81 7.98 -17.11
CA ASN A 227 13.10 9.22 -16.80
C ASN A 227 12.22 9.16 -15.52
N PRO A 228 12.78 8.75 -14.36
CA PRO A 228 12.01 8.67 -13.14
C PRO A 228 11.48 10.06 -12.72
N VAL A 229 10.32 10.07 -12.07
CA VAL A 229 9.62 11.28 -11.64
C VAL A 229 9.12 11.13 -10.22
N GLN A 230 8.87 12.26 -9.56
CA GLN A 230 8.29 12.33 -8.22
C GLN A 230 7.23 13.45 -8.14
N PRO A 231 6.27 13.38 -7.21
CA PRO A 231 5.36 14.50 -6.94
C PRO A 231 6.14 15.78 -6.61
N ASP A 232 5.71 16.92 -7.15
CA ASP A 232 6.28 18.21 -6.76
C ASP A 232 5.92 18.50 -5.28
N PRO A 233 6.92 18.71 -4.39
CA PRO A 233 6.67 19.01 -2.99
C PRO A 233 5.84 20.29 -2.76
N LYS A 234 5.82 21.22 -3.73
CA LYS A 234 5.06 22.47 -3.66
C LYS A 234 3.67 22.37 -4.29
N ASP A 235 3.48 21.43 -5.20
CA ASP A 235 2.22 21.21 -5.92
C ASP A 235 2.05 19.71 -6.26
N PRO A 236 1.47 18.91 -5.36
CA PRO A 236 1.37 17.47 -5.54
C PRO A 236 0.41 17.06 -6.68
N THR A 237 -0.17 18.01 -7.42
CA THR A 237 -0.91 17.76 -8.67
C THR A 237 0.01 17.62 -9.88
N LYS A 238 1.30 17.94 -9.72
CA LYS A 238 2.34 17.89 -10.76
C LYS A 238 3.41 16.86 -10.41
N LEU A 239 4.09 16.40 -11.46
CA LEU A 239 5.30 15.59 -11.35
C LEU A 239 6.50 16.42 -11.81
N ILE A 240 7.62 16.22 -11.15
CA ILE A 240 8.92 16.77 -11.53
C ILE A 240 9.91 15.63 -11.75
N PRO A 241 10.96 15.82 -12.56
CA PRO A 241 12.00 14.82 -12.71
C PRO A 241 12.65 14.47 -11.37
N TYR A 242 12.84 13.18 -11.12
CA TYR A 242 13.59 12.69 -9.98
C TYR A 242 15.08 12.98 -10.18
N GLN A 243 15.76 13.47 -9.14
CA GLN A 243 17.15 13.96 -9.19
C GLN A 243 18.12 13.12 -8.33
N GLY A 244 17.68 11.97 -7.81
CA GLY A 244 18.53 11.08 -7.02
C GLY A 244 19.27 10.05 -7.86
N GLU A 245 19.82 9.04 -7.18
CA GLU A 245 20.53 7.93 -7.82
C GLU A 245 19.65 7.13 -8.78
N PRO A 246 20.22 6.51 -9.83
CA PRO A 246 19.46 5.68 -10.75
C PRO A 246 18.60 4.64 -10.02
N LEU A 247 17.31 4.60 -10.35
CA LEU A 247 16.38 3.61 -9.81
C LEU A 247 16.40 2.36 -10.69
N THR A 248 16.51 1.19 -10.08
CA THR A 248 16.44 -0.10 -10.78
C THR A 248 15.04 -0.72 -10.64
N VAL A 249 14.79 -1.80 -11.38
CA VAL A 249 13.54 -2.56 -11.32
C VAL A 249 13.43 -3.38 -10.03
N GLY A 250 14.54 -3.89 -9.51
CA GLY A 250 14.58 -4.85 -8.41
C GLY A 250 15.78 -4.76 -7.50
#